data_AF-A0A1G8CIV1-F1
#
_entry.id   AF-A0A1G8CIV1-F1
#
_cell.length_a   1.000
_cell.length_b   1.000
_cell.length_c   1.000
_cell.angle_alpha   90.00
_cell.angle_beta   90.00
_cell.angle_gamma   90.00
#
_symmetry.space_group_name_H-M   'P 1'
#
loop_
_entity.id
_entity.type
_entity.pdbx_description
1 polymer ?
#
loop_
_entity_poly.entity_id
_entity_poly.type
_entity_poly.pdbx_seq_one_letter_code
_entity_poly.pdbx_strand_id
1 'polypeptide(L)'
;MEHIRARTGNKVSLHYFQTKVIAQLREAGVLIASSSRGYKLPASETDLDDFVSHSNTIISPMLSRVKRFRDQVHTATSGEIDILAHDEYALIRKVVVEF
;
A
#
# COMPACT_ATOMS: atom_id res chain seq x y z
N MET A 1 -18.31 -7.35 -6.79
CA MET A 1 -19.07 -8.12 -5.78
C MET A 1 -20.34 -8.74 -6.35
N GLU A 2 -21.02 -8.03 -7.25
CA GLU A 2 -22.22 -8.54 -7.92
C GLU A 2 -22.00 -9.88 -8.64
N HIS A 3 -20.90 -10.02 -9.38
CA HIS A 3 -20.54 -11.30 -10.02
C HIS A 3 -20.35 -12.47 -9.03
N ILE A 4 -19.82 -12.20 -7.83
CA ILE A 4 -19.66 -13.23 -6.79
C ILE A 4 -21.03 -13.66 -6.27
N ARG A 5 -21.92 -12.69 -6.01
CA ARG A 5 -23.29 -12.97 -5.59
C ARG A 5 -24.06 -13.75 -6.64
N ALA A 6 -23.94 -13.37 -7.91
CA ALA A 6 -24.62 -14.05 -9.02
C ALA A 6 -24.21 -15.52 -9.15
N ARG A 7 -22.95 -15.88 -8.83
CA ARG A 7 -22.45 -17.26 -8.94
C ARG A 7 -22.62 -18.10 -7.67
N THR A 8 -22.60 -17.47 -6.49
CA THR A 8 -22.59 -18.19 -5.20
C THR A 8 -23.87 -18.04 -4.40
N GLY A 9 -24.78 -17.14 -4.78
CA GLY A 9 -25.94 -16.75 -3.98
C GLY A 9 -25.61 -15.90 -2.74
N ASN A 10 -24.34 -15.83 -2.35
CA ASN A 10 -23.91 -15.19 -1.11
C ASN A 10 -23.57 -13.70 -1.32
N LYS A 11 -24.04 -12.85 -0.40
CA LYS A 11 -23.64 -11.44 -0.36
C LYS A 11 -22.31 -11.33 0.37
N VAL A 12 -21.25 -11.09 -0.39
CA VAL A 12 -19.91 -10.85 0.15
C VAL A 12 -19.63 -9.34 0.18
N SER A 13 -19.10 -8.82 1.29
CA SER A 13 -18.67 -7.43 1.39
C SER A 13 -17.29 -7.24 0.78
N LEU A 14 -17.00 -6.03 0.27
CA LEU A 14 -15.68 -5.75 -0.31
C LEU A 14 -14.57 -6.00 0.73
N HIS A 15 -14.78 -5.53 1.96
CA HIS A 15 -13.85 -5.75 3.06
C HIS A 15 -13.58 -7.24 3.33
N TYR A 16 -14.63 -8.08 3.34
CA TYR A 16 -14.46 -9.52 3.49
C TYR A 16 -13.60 -10.09 2.36
N PHE A 17 -13.91 -9.73 1.11
CA PHE A 17 -13.14 -10.23 -0.03
C PHE A 17 -11.68 -9.79 0.00
N GLN A 18 -11.41 -8.54 0.40
CA GLN A 18 -10.04 -8.03 0.53
C GLN A 18 -9.25 -8.75 1.63
N THR A 19 -9.84 -8.94 2.80
CA THR A 19 -9.14 -9.46 3.98
C THR A 19 -9.11 -10.98 4.07
N LYS A 20 -10.12 -11.67 3.52
CA LYS A 20 -10.24 -13.14 3.59
C LYS A 20 -9.90 -13.85 2.30
N VAL A 21 -9.89 -13.16 1.16
CA VAL A 21 -9.55 -13.78 -0.14
C VAL A 21 -8.24 -13.19 -0.67
N ILE A 22 -8.20 -11.89 -0.93
CA ILE A 22 -7.03 -11.25 -1.56
C ILE A 22 -5.78 -11.33 -0.66
N ALA A 23 -5.92 -11.06 0.64
CA ALA A 23 -4.80 -11.17 1.57
C ALA A 23 -4.22 -12.59 1.62
N GLN A 24 -5.07 -13.62 1.76
CA GLN A 24 -4.63 -15.02 1.81
C GLN A 24 -3.93 -15.45 0.52
N LEU A 25 -4.43 -15.02 -0.65
CA LEU A 25 -3.79 -15.32 -1.92
C LEU A 25 -2.40 -14.67 -2.03
N ARG A 26 -2.24 -13.44 -1.55
CA ARG A 26 -0.93 -12.76 -1.50
C ARG A 26 0.03 -13.46 -0.56
N GLU A 27 -0.44 -13.86 0.62
CA GLU A 27 0.35 -14.64 1.59
C GLU A 27 0.79 -15.99 1.02
N ALA A 28 -0.04 -16.61 0.17
CA ALA A 28 0.30 -17.83 -0.55
C ALA A 28 1.23 -17.62 -1.77
N GLY A 29 1.70 -16.39 -2.02
CA GLY A 29 2.62 -16.08 -3.12
C GLY A 29 1.95 -15.86 -4.48
N VAL A 30 0.62 -15.77 -4.54
CA VAL A 30 -0.09 -15.45 -5.79
C VAL A 30 0.12 -13.98 -6.13
N LEU A 31 0.60 -13.72 -7.35
CA LEU A 31 0.73 -12.35 -7.86
C LEU A 31 -0.66 -11.75 -8.07
N ILE A 32 -0.94 -10.68 -7.32
CA ILE A 32 -2.19 -9.92 -7.44
C ILE A 32 -1.87 -8.45 -7.65
N ALA A 33 -2.07 -8.00 -8.89
CA ALA A 33 -1.99 -6.60 -9.29
C ALA A 33 -3.28 -5.87 -8.85
N SER A 34 -3.14 -4.90 -7.96
CA SER A 34 -4.23 -3.99 -7.62
C SER A 34 -4.19 -2.72 -8.46
N SER A 35 -5.36 -2.25 -8.88
CA SER A 35 -5.56 -0.98 -9.58
C SER A 35 -6.82 -0.28 -9.08
N SER A 36 -7.08 0.93 -9.58
CA SER A 36 -8.35 1.65 -9.35
C SER A 36 -9.59 0.87 -9.81
N ARG A 37 -9.43 -0.11 -10.71
CA ARG A 37 -10.51 -0.96 -11.24
C ARG A 37 -10.72 -2.25 -10.45
N GLY A 38 -9.90 -2.52 -9.43
CA GLY A 38 -9.94 -3.74 -8.63
C GLY A 38 -8.68 -4.59 -8.77
N TYR A 39 -8.82 -5.91 -8.63
CA TYR A 39 -7.73 -6.87 -8.57
C TYR A 39 -7.62 -7.67 -9.87
N LYS A 40 -6.39 -7.94 -10.31
CA LYS A 40 -6.07 -8.75 -11.48
C LYS A 40 -4.98 -9.77 -11.13
N LEU A 41 -5.08 -10.97 -11.70
CA LEU A 41 -3.94 -11.87 -11.83
C LEU A 41 -3.15 -11.40 -13.06
N PRO A 42 -1.94 -10.82 -12.88
CA PRO A 42 -1.21 -10.22 -13.98
C PRO A 42 -0.87 -11.29 -15.03
N ALA A 43 -1.12 -10.97 -16.29
CA ALA A 43 -0.88 -11.86 -17.42
C ALA A 43 -0.06 -11.19 -18.55
N SER A 44 0.32 -9.93 -18.36
CA SER A 44 1.19 -9.18 -19.25
C SER A 44 2.11 -8.25 -18.46
N GLU A 45 3.17 -7.77 -19.11
CA GLU A 45 4.05 -6.73 -18.56
C GLU A 45 3.28 -5.45 -18.22
N THR A 46 2.32 -5.06 -19.08
CA THR A 46 1.44 -3.91 -18.84
C THR A 46 0.68 -4.02 -17.52
N ASP A 47 0.30 -5.24 -17.08
CA ASP A 47 -0.37 -5.41 -15.79
C ASP A 47 0.57 -5.14 -14.60
N LEU A 48 1.85 -5.45 -14.78
CA LEU A 48 2.88 -5.18 -13.78
C LEU A 48 3.17 -3.68 -13.71
N ASP A 49 3.28 -3.02 -14.86
CA ASP A 49 3.48 -1.58 -14.96
C ASP A 49 2.30 -0.80 -14.38
N ASP A 50 1.07 -1.22 -14.68
CA ASP A 50 -0.15 -0.64 -14.12
C ASP A 50 -0.16 -0.74 -12.58
N PHE A 51 0.25 -1.89 -12.05
CA PHE A 51 0.36 -2.09 -10.60
C PHE A 51 1.39 -1.15 -9.98
N VAL A 52 2.61 -1.12 -10.51
CA VAL A 52 3.70 -0.27 -9.99
C VAL A 52 3.34 1.20 -10.11
N SER A 53 2.78 1.62 -11.25
CA SER A 53 2.34 3.00 -11.49
C SER A 53 1.25 3.40 -10.51
N HIS A 54 0.24 2.56 -10.32
CA HIS A 54 -0.81 2.79 -9.34
C HIS A 54 -0.25 2.91 -7.92
N SER A 55 0.61 1.97 -7.51
CA SER A 55 1.28 2.01 -6.21
C SER A 55 2.10 3.29 -6.03
N ASN A 56 2.81 3.74 -7.06
CA ASN A 56 3.62 4.96 -7.01
C ASN A 56 2.76 6.21 -6.75
N THR A 57 1.57 6.30 -7.37
CA THR A 57 0.65 7.44 -7.12
C THR A 57 0.15 7.52 -5.68
N ILE A 58 0.27 6.45 -4.90
CA ILE A 58 -0.14 6.39 -3.49
C ILE A 58 1.06 6.51 -2.56
N ILE A 59 2.07 5.64 -2.76
CA ILE A 59 3.22 5.48 -1.86
C ILE A 59 4.12 6.71 -1.89
N SER A 60 4.43 7.26 -3.07
CA SER A 60 5.33 8.42 -3.17
C SER A 60 4.76 9.65 -2.43
N PRO A 61 3.50 10.06 -2.62
CA PRO A 61 2.90 11.12 -1.82
C PRO A 61 2.76 10.80 -0.32
N MET A 62 2.61 9.52 0.06
CA MET A 62 2.62 9.13 1.48
C MET A 62 4.00 9.35 2.11
N LEU A 63 5.07 8.90 1.47
CA LEU A 63 6.44 9.05 1.95
C LEU A 63 6.84 10.53 2.03
N SER A 64 6.50 11.32 1.00
CA SER A 64 6.72 12.77 1.00
C SER A 64 6.05 13.48 2.19
N ARG A 65 4.81 13.09 2.53
CA ARG A 65 4.10 13.64 3.70
C ARG A 65 4.79 13.28 5.01
N VAL A 66 5.24 12.04 5.18
CA VAL A 66 5.98 11.61 6.38
C VAL A 66 7.29 12.38 6.49
N LYS A 67 8.05 12.50 5.39
CA LYS A 67 9.29 13.29 5.34
C LYS A 67 9.06 14.72 5.80
N ARG A 68 8.10 15.41 5.18
CA ARG A 68 7.78 16.80 5.50
C ARG A 68 7.39 16.96 6.97
N PHE A 69 6.61 16.03 7.50
CA PHE A 69 6.19 16.08 8.90
C PHE A 69 7.37 15.89 9.86
N ARG A 70 8.26 14.92 9.58
CA ARG A 70 9.51 14.74 10.33
C ARG A 70 10.36 16.00 10.29
N ASP A 71 10.63 16.53 9.10
CA ASP A 71 11.54 17.66 8.92
C ASP A 71 11.01 18.93 9.60
N GLN A 72 9.68 19.14 9.58
CA GLN A 72 9.04 20.24 10.29
C GLN A 72 9.19 20.12 11.81
N VAL A 73 8.93 18.93 12.38
CA VAL A 73 9.08 18.71 13.83
C VAL A 73 10.54 18.83 14.24
N HIS A 74 11.44 18.20 13.50
CA HIS A 74 12.87 18.24 13.77
C HIS A 74 13.41 19.68 13.70
N THR A 75 13.00 20.46 12.70
CA THR A 75 13.40 21.87 12.58
C THR A 75 12.83 22.73 13.70
N ALA A 76 11.54 22.58 14.00
CA ALA A 76 10.85 23.35 15.04
C ALA A 76 11.41 23.08 16.46
N THR A 77 12.02 21.91 16.65
CA THR A 77 12.63 21.49 17.92
C THR A 77 14.15 21.60 17.91
N SER A 78 14.74 22.28 16.92
CA SER A 78 16.21 22.39 16.78
C SER A 78 16.96 21.05 16.81
N GLY A 79 16.30 19.98 16.35
CA GLY A 79 16.83 18.62 16.30
C GLY A 79 16.63 17.78 17.57
N GLU A 80 15.93 18.30 18.59
CA GLU A 80 15.68 17.53 19.82
C GLU A 80 14.70 16.37 19.60
N ILE A 81 13.76 16.51 18.65
CA ILE A 81 12.76 15.48 18.36
C ILE A 81 12.91 14.98 16.91
N ASP A 82 13.25 13.70 16.78
CA ASP A 82 13.03 12.93 15.56
C ASP A 82 11.90 11.92 15.77
N ILE A 83 10.75 12.19 15.14
CA ILE A 83 9.55 11.34 15.25
C ILE A 83 9.73 9.94 14.68
N LEU A 84 10.78 9.72 13.87
CA LEU A 84 11.13 8.42 13.34
C LEU A 84 12.28 7.77 14.10
N ALA A 85 12.73 8.28 15.25
CA ALA A 85 13.89 7.73 15.97
C ALA A 85 13.68 6.30 16.48
N HIS A 86 12.44 5.94 16.85
CA HIS A 86 12.15 4.63 17.42
C HIS A 86 12.43 3.48 16.41
N ASP A 87 12.89 2.34 16.91
CA ASP A 87 13.29 1.20 16.07
C ASP A 87 12.12 0.60 15.29
N GLU A 88 10.91 0.68 15.82
CA GLU A 88 9.68 0.26 15.12
C GLU A 88 9.45 1.02 13.79
N TYR A 89 10.07 2.20 13.63
CA TYR A 89 9.99 3.00 12.41
C TYR A 89 11.23 2.84 11.50
N ALA A 90 12.13 1.89 11.78
CA ALA A 90 13.39 1.74 11.04
C ALA A 90 13.21 1.63 9.52
N LEU A 91 12.19 0.88 9.07
CA LEU A 91 11.91 0.73 7.64
C LEU A 91 11.49 2.06 7.00
N ILE A 92 10.54 2.76 7.62
CA ILE A 92 10.05 4.04 7.10
C ILE A 92 11.17 5.09 7.12
N ARG A 93 11.95 5.13 8.21
CA ARG A 93 13.12 6.02 8.35
C ARG A 93 14.12 5.79 7.21
N LYS A 94 14.46 4.53 6.91
CA LYS A 94 15.36 4.19 5.81
C LYS A 94 14.85 4.73 4.47
N VAL A 95 13.57 4.51 4.16
CA VAL A 95 12.98 4.91 2.89
C VAL A 95 12.86 6.44 2.77
N VAL A 96 12.50 7.13 3.86
CA VAL A 96 12.27 8.58 3.88
C VAL A 96 13.57 9.41 3.83
N VAL A 97 14.68 8.86 4.33
CA VAL A 97 15.99 9.53 4.25
C VAL A 97 16.52 9.55 2.82
N GLU A 98 16.28 8.48 2.05
CA GLU A 98 16.71 8.35 0.64
C GLU A 98 15.75 9.00 -0.37
N PHE A 99 14.53 9.35 0.06
CA PHE A 99 13.50 10.03 -0.75
C PHE A 99 13.75 11.52 -0.89
#